data_AF-A0A942IB33-F1
#
_entry.id   AF-A0A942IB33-F1
#
_cell.length_a   1.000
_cell.length_b   1.000
_cell.length_c   1.000
_cell.angle_alpha   90.00
_cell.angle_beta   90.00
_cell.angle_gamma   90.00
#
_symmetry.space_group_name_H-M   'P 1'
#
loop_
_entity.id
_entity.type
_entity.pdbx_description
1 polymer ?
#
loop_
_entity_poly.entity_id
_entity_poly.type
_entity_poly.pdbx_seq_one_letter_code
_entity_poly.pdbx_strand_id
1 'polypeptide(L)'
;MSNITKAANATDQIQDHVGVAIDRLQRGFNGRIVNGYGIYSDPSMRRSDLIEAQKAIEAALSIIRSTDWPSNAEYDALDQGSDEAVNSP
;
A
#
# COMPACT_ATOMS: atom_id res chain seq x y z
N MET A 1 -1.74 -18.63 -12.21
CA MET A 1 -1.13 -17.32 -11.88
C MET A 1 0.00 -17.59 -10.89
N SER A 2 1.24 -17.17 -11.17
CA SER A 2 2.40 -17.47 -10.30
C SER A 2 2.28 -16.74 -8.95
N ASN A 3 3.01 -17.19 -7.93
CA ASN A 3 3.06 -16.51 -6.64
C ASN A 3 3.58 -15.08 -6.77
N ILE A 4 4.52 -14.85 -7.68
CA ILE A 4 5.03 -13.50 -8.02
C ILE A 4 3.93 -12.62 -8.59
N THR A 5 3.11 -13.11 -9.52
CA THR A 5 1.97 -12.33 -10.04
C THR A 5 0.94 -12.05 -8.95
N LYS A 6 0.68 -12.99 -8.03
CA LYS A 6 -0.21 -12.75 -6.88
C LYS A 6 0.35 -11.67 -5.94
N ALA A 7 1.64 -11.72 -5.63
CA ALA A 7 2.31 -10.73 -4.78
C ALA A 7 2.38 -9.34 -5.44
N ALA A 8 2.54 -9.27 -6.77
CA ALA A 8 2.44 -8.02 -7.52
C ALA A 8 1.03 -7.42 -7.39
N ASN A 9 -0.02 -8.21 -7.63
CA ASN A 9 -1.41 -7.75 -7.46
C ASN A 9 -1.72 -7.32 -6.01
N ALA A 10 -1.14 -8.01 -5.02
CA ALA A 10 -1.27 -7.61 -3.62
C ALA A 10 -0.56 -6.29 -3.35
N THR A 11 0.60 -6.07 -3.96
CA THR A 11 1.36 -4.81 -3.87
C THR A 11 0.55 -3.64 -4.40
N ASP A 12 -0.10 -3.77 -5.54
CA ASP A 12 -0.96 -2.71 -6.10
C ASP A 12 -2.12 -2.37 -5.15
N GLN A 13 -2.81 -3.38 -4.61
CA GLN A 13 -3.89 -3.16 -3.64
C GLN A 13 -3.41 -2.49 -2.34
N ILE A 14 -2.22 -2.87 -1.86
CA ILE A 14 -1.58 -2.23 -0.69
C ILE A 14 -1.33 -0.75 -1.00
N GLN A 15 -0.80 -0.44 -2.19
CA GLN A 15 -0.54 0.94 -2.60
C GLN A 15 -1.82 1.77 -2.72
N ASP A 16 -2.92 1.19 -3.22
CA ASP A 16 -4.22 1.85 -3.27
C ASP A 16 -4.70 2.26 -1.88
N HIS A 17 -4.66 1.33 -0.92
CA HIS A 17 -5.04 1.61 0.46
C HIS A 17 -4.12 2.65 1.13
N VAL A 18 -2.82 2.55 0.91
CA VAL A 18 -1.85 3.55 1.41
C VAL A 18 -2.13 4.92 0.80
N GLY A 19 -2.47 5.00 -0.49
CA GLY A 19 -2.86 6.23 -1.16
C GLY A 19 -4.08 6.90 -0.52
N VAL A 20 -5.10 6.11 -0.17
CA VAL A 20 -6.27 6.60 0.58
C VAL A 20 -5.85 7.16 1.94
N ALA A 21 -5.01 6.44 2.69
CA ALA A 21 -4.54 6.93 3.99
C ALA A 21 -3.77 8.26 3.85
N ILE A 22 -2.91 8.38 2.84
CA ILE A 22 -2.17 9.62 2.54
C ILE A 22 -3.13 10.76 2.23
N ASP A 23 -4.13 10.59 1.36
CA ASP A 23 -5.11 11.64 1.04
C ASP A 23 -5.83 12.14 2.31
N ARG A 24 -6.30 11.23 3.16
CA ARG A 24 -6.94 11.60 4.44
C ARG A 24 -5.99 12.34 5.38
N LEU A 25 -4.75 11.88 5.49
CA LEU A 25 -3.77 12.51 6.36
C LEU A 25 -3.35 13.88 5.83
N GLN A 26 -3.17 14.05 4.51
CA GLN A 26 -2.72 15.29 3.86
C GLN A 26 -3.75 16.41 3.93
N ARG A 27 -5.05 16.10 3.86
CA ARG A 27 -6.13 17.07 4.15
C ARG A 27 -5.87 17.78 5.48
N GLY A 28 -5.31 17.02 6.43
CA GLY A 28 -4.71 17.40 7.72
C GLY A 28 -3.73 18.56 7.77
N PHE A 29 -2.80 18.57 6.83
CA PHE A 29 -1.50 19.22 6.97
C PHE A 29 -1.36 20.50 6.14
N ASN A 30 -2.20 20.70 5.12
CA ASN A 30 -2.11 21.85 4.21
C ASN A 30 -2.66 23.17 4.81
N GLY A 31 -2.50 23.38 6.12
CA GLY A 31 -2.69 24.68 6.79
C GLY A 31 -4.14 25.14 6.99
N ARG A 32 -5.15 24.36 6.59
CA ARG A 32 -6.57 24.76 6.68
C ARG A 32 -7.28 24.30 7.94
N ILE A 33 -6.68 23.41 8.72
CA ILE A 33 -7.34 22.82 9.90
C ILE A 33 -6.83 23.38 11.22
N VAL A 34 -5.79 24.21 11.25
CA VAL A 34 -5.31 24.81 12.50
C VAL A 34 -5.60 26.31 12.44
N ASN A 35 -6.32 26.83 13.43
CA ASN A 35 -6.68 28.23 13.52
C ASN A 35 -5.47 29.10 13.97
N GLY A 36 -5.66 30.42 14.03
CA GLY A 36 -4.61 31.37 14.43
C GLY A 36 -4.05 31.18 15.86
N TYR A 37 -4.61 30.25 16.64
CA TYR A 37 -4.16 29.91 17.99
C TYR A 37 -3.46 28.55 18.08
N GLY A 38 -3.22 27.86 16.96
CA GLY A 38 -2.60 26.54 16.98
C GLY A 38 -3.56 25.39 17.34
N ILE A 39 -4.88 25.63 17.34
CA ILE A 39 -5.91 24.65 17.68
C ILE A 39 -6.62 24.20 16.41
N TYR A 40 -7.06 22.94 16.35
CA TYR A 40 -7.86 22.48 15.22
C TYR A 40 -9.13 23.35 15.06
N SER A 41 -9.32 23.96 13.88
CA SER A 41 -10.51 24.72 13.49
C SER A 41 -11.74 23.83 13.38
N ASP A 42 -11.55 22.56 12.97
CA ASP A 42 -12.56 21.51 13.01
C ASP A 42 -11.97 20.19 13.55
N PRO A 43 -11.98 19.98 14.87
CA PRO A 43 -11.48 18.75 15.50
C PRO A 43 -12.28 17.50 15.09
N SER A 44 -13.57 17.65 14.79
CA SER A 44 -14.46 16.55 14.40
C SER A 44 -14.11 16.03 13.01
N MET A 45 -13.89 16.94 12.05
CA MET A 45 -13.40 16.57 10.72
C MET A 45 -12.02 15.92 10.82
N ARG A 46 -11.10 16.50 11.60
CA ARG A 46 -9.77 15.89 11.78
C ARG A 46 -9.85 14.49 12.37
N ARG A 47 -10.70 14.28 13.37
CA ARG A 47 -10.94 12.95 13.94
C ARG A 47 -11.48 11.97 12.89
N SER A 48 -12.43 12.41 12.06
CA SER A 48 -12.97 11.58 10.97
C SER A 48 -11.89 11.17 9.98
N ASP A 49 -11.05 12.10 9.52
CA ASP A 49 -9.96 11.79 8.60
C ASP A 49 -8.95 10.79 9.21
N LEU A 50 -8.64 10.93 10.49
CA LEU A 50 -7.75 10.00 11.19
C LEU A 50 -8.33 8.59 11.29
N ILE A 51 -9.64 8.46 11.55
CA ILE A 51 -10.32 7.17 11.58
C ILE A 51 -10.31 6.51 10.20
N GLU A 52 -10.57 7.27 9.13
CA GLU A 52 -10.54 6.72 7.77
C GLU A 52 -9.13 6.33 7.33
N ALA A 53 -8.12 7.13 7.69
CA ALA A 53 -6.72 6.76 7.47
C ALA A 53 -6.35 5.47 8.22
N GLN A 54 -6.78 5.33 9.48
CA GLN A 54 -6.56 4.12 10.27
C GLN A 54 -7.14 2.88 9.57
N LYS A 55 -8.40 2.93 9.14
CA LYS A 55 -9.04 1.81 8.44
C LYS A 55 -8.29 1.40 7.17
N ALA A 56 -7.84 2.38 6.38
CA ALA A 56 -7.09 2.12 5.16
C ALA A 56 -5.72 1.47 5.48
N ILE A 57 -5.03 1.93 6.52
CA ILE A 57 -3.78 1.31 7.00
C ILE A 57 -4.03 -0.12 7.48
N GLU A 58 -5.10 -0.36 8.23
CA GLU A 58 -5.47 -1.69 8.71
C GLU A 58 -5.76 -2.66 7.56
N ALA A 59 -6.42 -2.19 6.49
CA ALA A 59 -6.66 -2.96 5.28
C ALA A 59 -5.35 -3.32 4.56
N ALA A 60 -4.46 -2.34 4.34
CA ALA A 60 -3.15 -2.57 3.74
C ALA A 60 -2.32 -3.59 4.55
N LEU A 61 -2.28 -3.44 5.87
CA LEU A 61 -1.59 -4.36 6.78
C LEU A 61 -2.20 -5.76 6.75
N SER A 62 -3.52 -5.89 6.60
CA SER A 62 -4.17 -7.18 6.45
C SER A 62 -3.71 -7.90 5.19
N ILE A 63 -3.64 -7.18 4.05
CA ILE A 63 -3.16 -7.75 2.79
C ILE A 63 -1.70 -8.18 2.91
N ILE A 64 -0.83 -7.32 3.46
CA ILE A 64 0.59 -7.65 3.68
C ILE A 64 0.74 -8.96 4.46
N ARG A 65 -0.03 -9.13 5.53
CA ARG A 65 0.03 -10.33 6.39
C ARG A 65 -0.51 -11.58 5.69
N SER A 66 -1.50 -11.44 4.81
CA SER A 66 -2.09 -12.56 4.09
C SER A 66 -1.39 -12.90 2.78
N THR A 67 -0.43 -12.09 2.35
CA THR A 67 0.27 -12.29 1.08
C THR A 67 1.39 -13.29 1.27
N ASP A 68 1.36 -14.37 0.51
CA ASP A 68 2.49 -15.28 0.36
C ASP A 68 3.55 -14.59 -0.50
N TRP A 69 4.54 -13.98 0.15
CA TRP A 69 5.60 -13.26 -0.52
C TRP A 69 6.58 -14.22 -1.19
N PRO A 70 6.99 -13.97 -2.46
CA PRO A 70 7.87 -14.86 -3.17
C PRO A 70 9.25 -14.91 -2.52
N SER A 71 9.80 -16.12 -2.44
CA SER A 71 11.18 -16.37 -2.05
C SER A 71 12.15 -16.07 -3.19
N ASN A 72 13.44 -15.89 -2.87
CA ASN A 72 14.49 -15.72 -3.88
C ASN A 72 14.51 -16.87 -4.91
N ALA A 73 14.28 -18.11 -4.47
CA ALA A 73 14.25 -19.28 -5.35
C ALA A 73 13.13 -19.21 -6.41
N GLU A 74 12.00 -18.58 -6.10
CA GLU A 74 10.91 -18.39 -7.06
C GLU A 74 11.28 -17.35 -8.14
N TYR A 75 12.10 -16.35 -7.79
CA TYR A 75 12.65 -15.40 -8.77
C TYR A 75 13.73 -16.08 -9.62
N ASP A 76 14.66 -16.81 -9.01
CA ASP A 76 15.75 -17.51 -9.72
C ASP A 76 15.21 -18.54 -10.73
N ALA A 77 14.11 -19.24 -10.42
CA ALA A 77 13.47 -20.19 -11.32
C ALA A 77 12.84 -19.52 -12.56
N LEU A 78 12.36 -18.28 -12.44
CA LEU A 78 11.88 -17.49 -13.57
C LEU A 78 13.04 -17.04 -14.47
N ASP A 79 14.15 -16.62 -13.88
CA ASP A 79 15.33 -16.17 -14.61
C ASP A 79 15.99 -17.34 -15.37
N GLN A 80 16.13 -18.51 -14.74
CA GLN A 80 16.68 -19.72 -15.40
C GLN A 80 15.78 -20.25 -16.53
N GLY A 81 14.45 -20.20 -16.37
CA GLY A 81 13.51 -20.54 -17.43
C GLY A 81 13.54 -19.57 -18.62
N SER A 82 14.03 -18.34 -18.41
CA SER A 82 14.22 -17.35 -19.48
C SER A 82 15.49 -17.59 -20.31
N ASP A 83 16.53 -18.21 -19.73
CA ASP A 83 17.78 -18.55 -20.42
C ASP A 83 17.70 -19.86 -21.23
N GLU A 84 16.87 -20.83 -20.84
CA GLU A 84 16.68 -22.07 -21.62
C GLU A 84 15.86 -21.86 -22.91
N ALA A 85 14.95 -20.87 -22.92
CA ALA A 85 14.08 -20.59 -24.07
C ALA A 85 14.81 -19.95 -25.27
N VAL A 86 15.97 -19.32 -25.04
CA VAL A 86 16.79 -18.71 -26.10
C VAL A 86 17.85 -19.66 -26.70
N ASN A 87 18.02 -20.86 -26.14
CA ASN A 87 19.05 -21.82 -26.56
C ASN A 87 18.51 -23.11 -27.21
N SER A 88 17.22 -23.16 -27.60
CA SER A 88 16.69 -24.27 -28.41
C SER A 88 16.94 -23.99 -29.92
N PRO A 89 17.65 -24.88 -30.66
CA PRO A 89 17.98 -24.72 -32.09
C PRO A 89 16.78 -24.77 -33.05
#